data_AF-A0A3Q2ZLS0-F1
#
_entry.id   AF-A0A3Q2ZLS0-F1
#
_cell.length_a   1.000
_cell.length_b   1.000
_cell.length_c   1.000
_cell.angle_alpha   90.00
_cell.angle_beta   90.00
_cell.angle_gamma   90.00
#
_symmetry.space_group_name_H-M   'P 1'
#
loop_
_entity.id
_entity.type
_entity.pdbx_description
1 polymer ?
#
loop_
_entity_poly.entity_id
_entity_poly.type
_entity_poly.pdbx_seq_one_letter_code
_entity_poly.pdbx_strand_id
1 'polypeptide(L)'
;MNVPVYLLTVAQLICAAAGAQRVSVESQLLQDGIRAGRRTCRLYCRVGIGFHLQIHPDGRVNGSHEPNQLVLELIAISQGVIGIRGVYSNRFLAMNKRGWLHATEFFSDDCKFRERFQENSYNTYASVTHRNQRTGREWFVALNKRGKAKMGSSPRVKSQHVSTHFLPRASFHEKSETGFKITEKSKERRKALPTPPAKFKAPPRTVPRRIQVKYWPKYRFG
;
A
#
# COMPACT_ATOMS: atom_id res chain seq x y z
N MET A 1 16.08 -61.45 -21.73
CA MET A 1 15.87 -60.93 -20.35
C MET A 1 16.29 -59.46 -20.33
N ASN A 2 15.36 -58.49 -20.44
CA ASN A 2 15.64 -57.05 -20.17
C ASN A 2 14.39 -56.14 -20.24
N VAL A 3 13.19 -56.68 -20.05
CA VAL A 3 11.94 -55.91 -20.09
C VAL A 3 11.59 -55.16 -18.79
N PRO A 4 11.97 -55.60 -17.56
CA PRO A 4 11.46 -54.95 -16.35
C PRO A 4 12.12 -53.61 -16.00
N VAL A 5 13.27 -53.28 -16.60
CA VAL A 5 14.03 -52.05 -16.27
C VAL A 5 13.46 -50.83 -17.01
N TYR A 6 12.91 -51.00 -18.21
CA TYR A 6 12.37 -49.89 -19.02
C TYR A 6 11.05 -49.32 -18.47
N LEU A 7 10.22 -50.15 -17.85
CA LEU A 7 8.95 -49.70 -17.26
C LEU A 7 9.18 -48.84 -15.99
N LEU A 8 10.21 -49.18 -15.21
CA LEU A 8 10.59 -48.44 -14.00
C LEU A 8 11.17 -47.05 -14.32
N THR A 9 11.97 -46.92 -15.38
CA THR A 9 12.53 -45.63 -15.79
C THR A 9 11.46 -44.70 -16.39
N VAL A 10 10.51 -45.25 -17.13
CA VAL A 10 9.37 -44.47 -17.69
C VAL A 10 8.44 -43.98 -16.57
N ALA A 11 8.16 -44.80 -15.55
CA ALA A 11 7.35 -44.38 -14.41
C ALA A 11 7.99 -43.23 -13.61
N GLN A 12 9.32 -43.22 -13.47
CA GLN A 12 10.03 -42.12 -12.80
C GLN A 12 10.08 -40.85 -13.64
N LEU A 13 10.18 -40.96 -14.97
CA LEU A 13 10.11 -39.79 -15.86
C LEU A 13 8.73 -39.14 -15.87
N ILE A 14 7.65 -39.94 -15.83
CA ILE A 14 6.27 -39.43 -15.81
C ILE A 14 5.96 -38.74 -14.47
N CYS A 15 6.47 -39.26 -13.34
CA CYS A 15 6.30 -38.63 -12.02
C CYS A 15 7.07 -37.30 -11.88
N ALA A 16 8.21 -37.14 -12.56
CA ALA A 16 8.99 -35.89 -12.51
C ALA A 16 8.31 -34.73 -13.26
N ALA A 17 7.57 -35.00 -14.34
CA ALA A 17 6.87 -33.98 -15.12
C ALA A 17 5.62 -33.43 -14.40
N ALA A 18 4.95 -34.25 -13.58
CA ALA A 18 3.74 -33.86 -12.85
C ALA A 18 4.00 -32.90 -11.66
N GLY A 19 5.24 -32.83 -11.16
CA GLY A 19 5.63 -31.96 -10.04
C GLY A 19 5.96 -30.51 -10.45
N ALA A 20 6.34 -30.28 -11.70
CA ALA A 20 6.82 -28.97 -12.16
C ALA A 20 5.70 -28.04 -12.67
N GLN A 21 4.57 -28.60 -13.13
CA GLN A 21 3.47 -27.79 -13.70
C GLN A 21 2.51 -27.22 -12.66
N ARG A 22 2.40 -27.82 -11.46
CA ARG A 22 1.46 -27.33 -10.42
C ARG A 22 1.82 -25.95 -9.87
N VAL A 23 3.11 -25.65 -9.74
CA VAL A 23 3.59 -24.36 -9.19
C VAL A 23 3.31 -23.19 -10.14
N SER A 24 3.26 -23.44 -11.45
CA SER A 24 3.03 -22.42 -12.48
C SER A 24 1.55 -22.04 -12.65
N VAL A 25 0.63 -22.99 -12.48
CA VAL A 25 -0.81 -22.76 -12.68
C VAL A 25 -1.45 -22.09 -11.46
N GLU A 26 -1.02 -22.43 -10.24
CA GLU A 26 -1.48 -21.75 -9.02
C GLU A 26 -0.98 -20.29 -8.96
N SER A 27 0.24 -20.02 -9.42
CA SER A 27 0.78 -18.66 -9.53
C SER A 27 0.12 -17.83 -10.63
N GLN A 28 -0.33 -18.44 -11.73
CA GLN A 28 -1.14 -17.80 -12.77
C GLN A 28 -2.60 -17.53 -12.34
N LEU A 29 -3.25 -18.48 -11.66
CA LEU A 29 -4.61 -18.29 -11.11
C LEU A 29 -4.65 -17.28 -9.97
N LEU A 30 -3.58 -17.20 -9.16
CA LEU A 30 -3.38 -16.08 -8.26
C LEU A 30 -3.27 -14.76 -9.04
N GLN A 31 -2.49 -14.70 -10.13
CA GLN A 31 -2.29 -13.48 -10.93
C GLN A 31 -3.58 -12.85 -11.50
N ASP A 32 -4.58 -13.65 -11.86
CA ASP A 32 -5.84 -13.14 -12.40
C ASP A 32 -6.85 -12.74 -11.29
N GLY A 33 -6.85 -13.41 -10.13
CA GLY A 33 -7.59 -12.95 -8.94
C GLY A 33 -6.95 -11.74 -8.23
N ILE A 34 -5.66 -11.49 -8.49
CA ILE A 34 -4.81 -10.49 -7.85
C ILE A 34 -5.13 -9.04 -8.25
N ARG A 35 -5.96 -8.78 -9.27
CA ARG A 35 -6.35 -7.40 -9.63
C ARG A 35 -7.28 -6.73 -8.62
N ALA A 36 -8.12 -7.50 -7.91
CA ALA A 36 -9.07 -6.96 -6.92
C ALA A 36 -8.54 -6.95 -5.48
N GLY A 37 -7.40 -7.62 -5.20
CA GLY A 37 -6.82 -7.77 -3.85
C GLY A 37 -5.50 -7.03 -3.62
N ARG A 38 -5.08 -6.20 -4.58
CA ARG A 38 -3.84 -5.43 -4.52
C ARG A 38 -4.10 -3.99 -4.12
N ARG A 39 -3.37 -3.51 -3.13
CA ARG A 39 -3.38 -2.09 -2.76
C ARG A 39 -1.95 -1.55 -2.69
N THR A 40 -1.72 -0.46 -3.40
CA THR A 40 -0.46 0.27 -3.35
C THR A 40 -0.51 1.31 -2.24
N CYS A 41 0.40 1.20 -1.28
CA CYS A 41 0.45 2.11 -0.15
C CYS A 41 1.88 2.27 0.39
N ARG A 42 2.06 3.18 1.34
CA ARG A 42 3.24 3.26 2.21
C ARG A 42 2.85 2.77 3.59
N LEU A 43 3.71 2.02 4.27
CA LEU A 43 3.45 1.56 5.64
C LEU A 43 4.16 2.46 6.65
N TYR A 44 3.42 3.37 7.28
CA TYR A 44 3.96 4.32 8.27
C TYR A 44 3.93 3.73 9.68
N CYS A 45 5.08 3.61 10.33
CA CYS A 45 5.20 3.27 11.74
C CYS A 45 5.44 4.53 12.58
N ARG A 46 4.65 4.75 13.64
CA ARG A 46 4.76 5.94 14.50
C ARG A 46 5.91 5.90 15.53
N VAL A 47 6.84 4.95 15.42
CA VAL A 47 7.92 4.79 16.40
C VAL A 47 8.98 5.89 16.25
N GLY A 48 9.43 6.48 17.37
CA GLY A 48 10.41 7.57 17.33
C GLY A 48 9.83 8.82 16.65
N ILE A 49 10.50 9.32 15.61
CA ILE A 49 10.00 10.42 14.76
C ILE A 49 8.99 9.95 13.70
N GLY A 50 8.69 8.65 13.66
CA GLY A 50 7.90 8.00 12.63
C GLY A 50 8.73 7.61 11.42
N PHE A 51 8.45 6.47 10.80
CA PHE A 51 9.21 5.99 9.64
C PHE A 51 8.29 5.23 8.68
N HIS A 52 8.56 5.27 7.38
CA HIS A 52 7.90 4.37 6.43
C HIS A 52 8.76 3.14 6.19
N LEU A 53 8.15 1.96 6.15
CA LEU A 53 8.84 0.73 5.83
C LEU A 53 9.44 0.80 4.42
N GLN A 54 10.73 0.51 4.31
CA GLN A 54 11.49 0.49 3.08
C GLN A 54 12.08 -0.91 2.88
N ILE A 55 11.99 -1.40 1.64
CA ILE A 55 12.52 -2.68 1.21
C ILE A 55 13.58 -2.40 0.14
N HIS A 56 14.84 -2.66 0.46
CA HIS A 56 15.97 -2.37 -0.42
C HIS A 56 16.20 -3.47 -1.47
N PRO A 57 16.76 -3.12 -2.64
CA PRO A 57 17.21 -4.11 -3.62
C PRO A 57 18.33 -5.02 -3.13
N ASP A 58 19.05 -4.66 -2.07
CA ASP A 58 20.12 -5.48 -1.46
C ASP A 58 19.59 -6.55 -0.49
N GLY A 59 18.26 -6.64 -0.28
CA GLY A 59 17.65 -7.57 0.65
C GLY A 59 17.43 -7.01 2.06
N ARG A 60 17.88 -5.79 2.36
CA ARG A 60 17.72 -5.17 3.68
C ARG A 60 16.35 -4.52 3.83
N VAL A 61 15.90 -4.49 5.08
CA VAL A 61 14.64 -3.88 5.48
C VAL A 61 14.89 -2.89 6.60
N ASN A 62 14.40 -1.67 6.43
CA ASN A 62 14.50 -0.60 7.41
C ASN A 62 13.29 0.36 7.25
N GLY A 63 13.32 1.43 8.02
CA GLY A 63 12.42 2.55 7.96
C GLY A 63 13.16 3.78 7.43
N SER A 64 12.50 4.54 6.56
CA SER A 64 13.06 5.73 5.93
C SER A 64 11.98 6.79 5.68
N HIS A 65 12.45 7.98 5.32
CA HIS A 65 11.64 9.12 4.89
C HIS A 65 11.79 9.41 3.39
N GLU A 66 12.70 8.71 2.70
CA GLU A 66 13.02 8.92 1.29
C GLU A 66 11.87 8.51 0.36
N PRO A 67 11.15 9.44 -0.29
CA PRO A 67 9.85 9.18 -0.91
C PRO A 67 9.85 8.15 -2.04
N ASN A 68 10.98 8.01 -2.76
CA ASN A 68 11.08 7.25 -4.00
C ASN A 68 11.04 5.72 -3.80
N GLN A 69 11.39 5.22 -2.61
CA GLN A 69 11.55 3.78 -2.36
C GLN A 69 10.59 3.22 -1.30
N LEU A 70 9.55 3.98 -0.93
CA LEU A 70 8.61 3.64 0.15
C LEU A 70 7.29 3.05 -0.35
N VAL A 71 7.12 2.96 -1.67
CA VAL A 71 5.90 2.45 -2.28
C VAL A 71 5.92 0.92 -2.17
N LEU A 72 4.92 0.41 -1.46
CA LEU A 72 4.70 -0.99 -1.22
C LEU A 72 3.40 -1.42 -1.88
N GLU A 73 3.37 -2.66 -2.31
CA GLU A 73 2.19 -3.32 -2.82
C GLU A 73 1.80 -4.42 -1.84
N LEU A 74 0.63 -4.27 -1.23
CA LEU A 74 0.04 -5.28 -0.36
C LEU A 74 -0.85 -6.16 -1.22
N ILE A 75 -0.55 -7.44 -1.22
CA ILE A 75 -1.21 -8.47 -2.03
C ILE A 75 -2.00 -9.36 -1.07
N ALA A 76 -3.33 -9.36 -1.17
CA ALA A 76 -4.16 -10.27 -0.39
C ALA A 76 -3.97 -11.71 -0.90
N ILE A 77 -3.60 -12.62 0.01
CA ILE A 77 -3.37 -14.04 -0.30
C ILE A 77 -4.59 -14.86 0.12
N SER A 78 -5.11 -14.57 1.30
CA SER A 78 -6.33 -15.16 1.84
C SER A 78 -6.92 -14.21 2.88
N GLN A 79 -8.03 -14.59 3.53
CA GLN A 79 -8.71 -13.76 4.51
C GLN A 79 -7.75 -13.32 5.64
N GLY A 80 -7.44 -12.03 5.70
CA GLY A 80 -6.56 -11.45 6.70
C GLY A 80 -5.08 -11.85 6.57
N VAL A 81 -4.67 -12.48 5.47
CA VAL A 81 -3.26 -12.82 5.18
C VAL A 81 -2.81 -12.09 3.93
N ILE A 82 -1.70 -11.39 4.03
CA ILE A 82 -1.14 -10.57 2.97
C ILE A 82 0.32 -10.90 2.70
N GLY A 83 0.75 -10.64 1.47
CA GLY A 83 2.14 -10.47 1.09
C GLY A 83 2.45 -8.98 0.94
N ILE A 84 3.67 -8.56 1.27
CA ILE A 84 4.12 -7.17 1.14
C ILE A 84 5.28 -7.15 0.15
N ARG A 85 5.11 -6.48 -0.99
CA ARG A 85 6.15 -6.33 -2.02
C ARG A 85 6.62 -4.89 -2.11
N GLY A 86 7.93 -4.67 -2.16
CA GLY A 86 8.49 -3.37 -2.51
C GLY A 86 8.38 -3.15 -4.01
N VAL A 87 7.66 -2.10 -4.44
CA VAL A 87 7.46 -1.83 -5.87
C VAL A 87 8.79 -1.48 -6.54
N TYR A 88 9.62 -0.69 -5.86
CA TYR A 88 10.94 -0.27 -6.37
C TYR A 88 11.96 -1.41 -6.41
N SER A 89 12.11 -2.16 -5.32
CA SER A 89 13.09 -3.25 -5.23
C SER A 89 12.63 -4.54 -5.88
N ASN A 90 11.35 -4.63 -6.23
CA ASN A 90 10.72 -5.84 -6.73
C ASN A 90 10.93 -7.08 -5.83
N ARG A 91 11.01 -6.86 -4.51
CA ARG A 91 11.25 -7.91 -3.51
C ARG A 91 10.10 -7.99 -2.52
N PHE A 92 9.86 -9.19 -2.00
CA PHE A 92 8.88 -9.46 -0.96
C PHE A 92 9.52 -9.34 0.42
N LEU A 93 8.82 -8.69 1.33
CA LEU A 93 9.16 -8.75 2.75
C LEU A 93 9.03 -10.19 3.24
N ALA A 94 10.03 -10.68 3.95
CA ALA A 94 10.05 -12.01 4.53
C ALA A 94 10.57 -11.97 5.97
N MET A 95 10.11 -12.91 6.79
CA MET A 95 10.64 -13.12 8.13
C MET A 95 11.25 -14.52 8.20
N ASN A 96 12.51 -14.62 8.61
CA ASN A 96 13.17 -15.92 8.74
C ASN A 96 12.82 -16.62 10.07
N LYS A 97 13.24 -17.88 10.21
CA LYS A 97 13.06 -18.73 11.41
C LYS A 97 13.66 -18.16 12.70
N ARG A 98 14.57 -17.19 12.62
CA ARG A 98 15.14 -16.49 13.79
C ARG A 98 14.33 -15.25 14.19
N GLY A 99 13.40 -14.82 13.34
CA GLY A 99 12.59 -13.62 13.49
C GLY A 99 13.19 -12.37 12.86
N TRP A 100 14.23 -12.48 12.02
CA TRP A 100 14.77 -11.33 11.30
C TRP A 100 13.97 -11.04 10.04
N LEU A 101 13.72 -9.74 9.82
CA LEU A 101 13.14 -9.24 8.59
C LEU A 101 14.22 -9.11 7.52
N HIS A 102 13.91 -9.58 6.33
CA HIS A 102 14.74 -9.49 5.14
C HIS A 102 13.83 -9.40 3.91
N ALA A 103 14.41 -9.15 2.74
CA ALA A 103 13.69 -9.11 1.49
C ALA A 103 14.15 -10.23 0.55
N THR A 104 13.20 -10.85 -0.15
CA THR A 104 13.43 -12.00 -1.03
C THR A 104 12.84 -11.74 -2.42
N GLU A 105 13.41 -12.33 -3.46
CA GLU A 105 12.91 -12.19 -4.84
C GLU A 105 11.69 -13.07 -5.08
N PHE A 106 11.73 -14.28 -4.52
CA PHE A 106 10.70 -15.29 -4.72
C PHE A 106 9.72 -15.28 -3.55
N PHE A 107 8.44 -15.33 -3.89
CA PHE A 107 7.39 -15.43 -2.90
C PHE A 107 7.42 -16.82 -2.24
N SER A 108 7.46 -16.83 -0.91
CA SER A 108 7.53 -18.05 -0.09
C SER A 108 6.61 -17.94 1.13
N ASP A 109 6.49 -19.01 1.91
CA ASP A 109 5.69 -19.02 3.15
C ASP A 109 6.20 -18.02 4.19
N ASP A 110 7.49 -17.71 4.18
CA ASP A 110 8.11 -16.69 5.03
C ASP A 110 7.63 -15.26 4.71
N CYS A 111 7.00 -15.06 3.54
CA CYS A 111 6.46 -13.78 3.08
C CYS A 111 4.98 -13.57 3.45
N LYS A 112 4.36 -14.55 4.12
CA LYS A 112 2.95 -14.50 4.53
C LYS A 112 2.81 -13.85 5.89
N PHE A 113 2.09 -12.73 5.92
CA PHE A 113 1.81 -12.00 7.15
C PHE A 113 0.32 -11.91 7.41
N ARG A 114 -0.09 -12.21 8.65
CA ARG A 114 -1.46 -11.99 9.10
C ARG A 114 -1.63 -10.53 9.49
N GLU A 115 -2.50 -9.85 8.77
CA GLU A 115 -2.91 -8.48 9.06
C GLU A 115 -4.03 -8.49 10.11
N ARG A 116 -3.85 -7.72 11.18
CA ARG A 116 -4.88 -7.48 12.20
C ARG A 116 -5.00 -6.00 12.48
N PHE A 117 -6.24 -5.52 12.54
CA PHE A 117 -6.54 -4.16 12.97
C PHE A 117 -6.36 -4.04 14.48
N GLN A 118 -5.68 -2.99 14.92
CA GLN A 118 -5.57 -2.61 16.31
C GLN A 118 -6.55 -1.46 16.61
N GLU A 119 -7.02 -1.39 17.85
CA GLU A 119 -7.92 -0.34 18.38
C GLU A 119 -7.51 1.10 18.03
N ASN A 120 -6.22 1.38 17.83
CA ASN A 120 -5.70 2.71 17.53
C ASN A 120 -5.76 3.11 16.04
N SER A 121 -6.51 2.40 15.19
CA SER A 121 -6.49 2.58 13.72
C SER A 121 -5.16 2.25 13.05
N TYR A 122 -4.30 1.48 13.72
CA TYR A 122 -3.07 0.94 13.15
C TYR A 122 -3.25 -0.55 12.88
N ASN A 123 -2.52 -1.06 11.90
CA ASN A 123 -2.47 -2.48 11.60
C ASN A 123 -1.19 -3.09 12.17
N THR A 124 -1.29 -4.36 12.55
CA THR A 124 -0.15 -5.20 12.92
C THR A 124 0.01 -6.32 11.89
N TYR A 125 1.25 -6.72 11.65
CA TYR A 125 1.59 -7.76 10.70
C TYR A 125 2.39 -8.85 11.41
N ALA A 126 1.76 -9.99 11.66
CA ALA A 126 2.38 -11.16 12.29
C ALA A 126 2.81 -12.18 11.25
N SER A 127 3.94 -12.85 11.42
CA SER A 127 4.29 -13.99 10.56
C SER A 127 3.25 -15.12 10.74
N VAL A 128 2.81 -15.71 9.63
CA VAL A 128 1.91 -16.87 9.65
C VAL A 128 2.67 -18.12 10.06
N THR A 129 3.86 -18.32 9.51
CA THR A 129 4.69 -19.52 9.69
C THR A 129 5.46 -19.49 11.00
N HIS A 130 5.99 -18.32 11.38
CA HIS A 130 6.93 -18.21 12.50
C HIS A 130 6.27 -17.68 13.76
N ARG A 131 6.30 -18.50 14.81
CA ARG A 131 5.88 -18.15 16.17
C ARG A 131 6.69 -18.91 17.19
N ASN A 132 6.67 -18.45 18.43
CA ASN A 132 7.22 -19.20 19.53
C ASN A 132 6.37 -20.45 19.79
N GLN A 133 6.91 -21.64 19.53
CA GLN A 133 6.18 -22.90 19.68
C GLN A 133 5.82 -23.23 21.12
N ARG A 134 6.65 -22.82 22.09
CA ARG A 134 6.43 -23.10 23.51
C ARG A 134 5.35 -22.22 24.12
N THR A 135 5.33 -20.94 23.75
CA THR A 135 4.43 -19.94 24.38
C THR A 135 3.27 -19.54 23.47
N GLY A 136 3.20 -20.06 22.24
CA GLY A 136 2.24 -19.64 21.21
C GLY A 136 2.40 -18.18 20.74
N ARG A 137 3.48 -17.51 21.15
CA ARG A 137 3.63 -16.06 20.93
C ARG A 137 4.00 -15.75 19.48
N GLU A 138 3.21 -14.89 18.88
CA GLU A 138 3.38 -14.44 17.51
C GLU A 138 4.55 -13.48 17.35
N TRP A 139 5.17 -13.51 16.17
CA TRP A 139 6.27 -12.64 15.81
C TRP A 139 5.79 -11.60 14.80
N PHE A 140 6.15 -10.34 15.04
CA PHE A 140 5.62 -9.22 14.28
C PHE A 140 6.70 -8.52 13.48
N VAL A 141 6.30 -7.96 12.34
CA VAL A 141 7.07 -6.93 11.65
C VAL A 141 7.20 -5.74 12.60
N ALA A 142 8.41 -5.20 12.76
CA ALA A 142 8.64 -4.10 13.69
C ALA A 142 9.83 -3.23 13.31
N LEU A 143 9.72 -1.94 13.61
CA LEU A 143 10.81 -0.96 13.50
C LEU A 143 11.23 -0.44 14.89
N ASN A 144 12.49 -0.06 15.04
CA ASN A 144 12.97 0.61 16.24
C ASN A 144 12.83 2.14 16.12
N LYS A 145 13.07 2.86 17.23
CA LYS A 145 13.04 4.33 17.27
C LYS A 145 14.06 5.04 16.36
N ARG A 146 15.03 4.29 15.82
CA ARG A 146 16.06 4.77 14.87
C ARG A 146 15.74 4.37 13.43
N GLY A 147 14.55 3.81 13.16
CA GLY A 147 14.16 3.32 11.84
C GLY A 147 14.82 2.00 11.42
N LYS A 148 15.56 1.27 12.25
CA LYS A 148 16.06 -0.07 11.86
C LYS A 148 15.02 -1.15 12.14
N ALA A 149 14.98 -2.19 11.31
CA ALA A 149 14.16 -3.37 11.56
C ALA A 149 14.52 -4.03 12.90
N LYS A 150 13.50 -4.43 13.66
CA LYS A 150 13.64 -5.21 14.88
C LYS A 150 13.39 -6.67 14.59
N MET A 151 14.07 -7.53 15.35
CA MET A 151 13.82 -8.95 15.35
C MET A 151 12.43 -9.25 15.95
N GLY A 152 11.54 -9.84 15.15
CA GLY A 152 10.15 -10.15 15.50
C GLY A 152 10.01 -11.15 16.66
N SER A 153 10.99 -12.03 16.84
CA SER A 153 11.05 -12.97 17.98
C SER A 153 11.38 -12.30 19.32
N SER A 154 11.92 -11.08 19.30
CA SER A 154 12.34 -10.35 20.50
C SER A 154 11.17 -10.18 21.49
N PRO A 155 11.36 -10.45 22.80
CA PRO A 155 10.33 -10.26 23.84
C PRO A 155 9.66 -8.89 23.89
N ARG A 156 10.35 -7.86 23.39
CA ARG A 156 9.89 -6.47 23.37
C ARG A 156 8.93 -6.16 22.22
N VAL A 157 8.78 -7.07 21.26
CA VAL A 157 7.94 -6.89 20.06
C VAL A 157 6.59 -7.57 20.28
N LYS A 158 5.60 -6.84 20.76
CA LYS A 158 4.25 -7.36 21.04
C LYS A 158 3.22 -6.64 20.17
N SER A 159 2.04 -7.21 20.00
CA SER A 159 0.93 -6.56 19.28
C SER A 159 0.57 -5.21 19.90
N GLN A 160 0.65 -5.05 21.22
CA GLN A 160 0.35 -3.76 21.87
C GLN A 160 1.43 -2.69 21.63
N HIS A 161 2.67 -3.08 21.31
CA HIS A 161 3.80 -2.16 21.33
C HIS A 161 3.87 -1.30 20.07
N VAL A 162 4.16 0.00 20.21
CA VAL A 162 4.18 0.96 19.08
C VAL A 162 5.10 0.62 17.92
N SER A 163 6.13 -0.21 18.14
CA SER A 163 7.02 -0.67 17.06
C SER A 163 6.35 -1.56 16.03
N THR A 164 5.22 -2.20 16.35
CA THR A 164 4.49 -3.13 15.46
C THR A 164 3.29 -2.48 14.78
N HIS A 165 2.98 -1.23 15.15
CA HIS A 165 1.85 -0.48 14.61
C HIS A 165 2.24 0.22 13.32
N PHE A 166 1.59 -0.16 12.23
CA PHE A 166 1.77 0.42 10.91
C PHE A 166 0.44 0.94 10.38
N LEU A 167 0.46 2.16 9.86
CA LEU A 167 -0.66 2.80 9.20
C LEU A 167 -0.44 2.72 7.68
N PRO A 168 -1.28 1.98 6.94
CA PRO A 168 -1.30 2.04 5.48
C PRO A 168 -1.70 3.45 5.02
N ARG A 169 -0.80 4.15 4.35
CA ARG A 169 -1.06 5.45 3.71
C ARG A 169 -1.17 5.21 2.22
N ALA A 170 -2.33 5.47 1.63
CA ALA A 170 -2.53 5.32 0.19
C ALA A 170 -1.45 6.10 -0.57
N SER A 171 -0.73 5.42 -1.46
CA SER A 171 0.11 6.09 -2.44
C SER A 171 -0.74 6.20 -3.68
N PHE A 172 -1.28 7.39 -3.93
CA PHE A 172 -1.83 7.70 -5.25
C PHE A 172 -0.64 7.72 -6.21
N HIS A 173 -0.37 6.57 -6.84
CA HIS A 173 0.47 6.58 -8.01
C HIS A 173 -0.34 7.33 -9.06
N GLU A 174 0.15 8.51 -9.44
CA GLU A 174 -0.40 9.28 -10.54
C GLU A 174 -0.24 8.44 -11.81
N LYS A 175 -1.29 7.66 -12.10
CA LYS A 175 -1.53 6.95 -13.36
C LYS A 175 -2.99 7.15 -13.73
N SER A 176 -3.47 8.37 -13.57
CA SER A 176 -4.73 8.83 -14.13
C SER A 176 -4.45 10.07 -14.97
N GLU A 177 -4.09 9.85 -16.24
CA GLU A 177 -4.56 10.71 -17.34
C GLU A 177 -6.08 10.58 -17.49
N THR A 178 -6.82 10.67 -16.38
CA THR A 178 -8.27 10.72 -16.35
C THR A 178 -8.64 11.99 -15.63
N GLY A 179 -8.19 13.11 -16.21
CA GLY A 179 -8.91 14.36 -16.06
C GLY A 179 -10.35 14.09 -16.47
N PHE A 180 -11.29 14.25 -15.55
CA PHE A 180 -12.70 14.27 -15.90
C PHE A 180 -12.88 15.37 -16.95
N LYS A 181 -13.02 15.00 -18.22
CA LYS A 181 -13.48 15.94 -19.24
C LYS A 181 -14.90 16.30 -18.85
N ILE A 182 -15.07 17.48 -18.27
CA ILE A 182 -16.38 18.12 -18.18
C ILE A 182 -16.87 18.21 -19.61
N THR A 183 -17.89 17.42 -19.95
CA THR A 183 -18.59 17.55 -21.21
C THR A 183 -19.31 18.90 -21.17
N GLU A 184 -18.75 19.90 -21.85
CA GLU A 184 -19.52 21.12 -22.13
C GLU A 184 -20.75 20.71 -22.93
N LYS A 185 -21.92 20.85 -22.31
CA LYS A 185 -23.20 20.57 -22.92
C LYS A 185 -23.42 21.61 -24.04
N SER A 186 -23.15 21.15 -25.24
CA SER A 186 -23.65 21.61 -26.54
C SER A 186 -24.76 22.67 -26.55
N LYS A 187 -24.45 23.78 -27.24
CA LYS A 187 -25.23 24.29 -28.38
C LYS A 187 -26.68 24.71 -28.09
N GLU A 188 -26.85 25.81 -27.37
CA GLU A 188 -28.07 26.62 -27.50
C GLU A 188 -27.92 27.58 -28.70
N ARG A 189 -28.38 27.05 -29.84
CA ARG A 189 -29.02 27.76 -30.95
C ARG A 189 -28.88 29.29 -30.96
N ARG A 190 -27.92 29.78 -31.75
CA ARG A 190 -27.91 31.16 -32.26
C ARG A 190 -29.30 31.51 -32.80
N LYS A 191 -29.99 32.47 -32.18
CA LYS A 191 -31.12 33.18 -32.77
C LYS A 191 -30.74 34.66 -32.85
N ALA A 192 -30.93 35.22 -34.04
CA ALA A 192 -30.42 36.52 -34.45
C ALA A 192 -30.98 37.70 -33.64
N LEU A 193 -30.18 38.77 -33.60
CA LEU A 193 -30.46 40.07 -32.99
C LEU A 193 -31.64 40.79 -33.71
N PRO A 194 -32.61 41.38 -32.99
CA PRO A 194 -33.44 42.44 -33.55
C PRO A 194 -32.73 43.81 -33.41
N THR A 195 -32.92 44.65 -34.43
CA THR A 195 -32.45 46.03 -34.61
C THR A 195 -32.86 46.98 -33.47
N PRO A 196 -32.09 48.04 -33.18
CA PRO A 196 -32.40 48.99 -32.11
C PRO A 196 -33.37 50.11 -32.57
N PRO A 197 -34.35 50.52 -31.74
CA PRO A 197 -35.00 51.82 -31.90
C PRO A 197 -34.24 52.93 -31.14
N ALA A 198 -34.52 54.16 -31.58
CA ALA A 198 -33.73 55.38 -31.40
C ALA A 198 -33.67 55.97 -29.98
N LYS A 199 -32.69 56.88 -29.85
CA LYS A 199 -32.17 57.57 -28.66
C LYS A 199 -33.19 58.49 -27.97
N PHE A 200 -33.21 58.46 -26.63
CA PHE A 200 -33.59 59.62 -25.81
C PHE A 200 -32.49 59.91 -24.77
N LYS A 201 -32.10 61.19 -24.67
CA LYS A 201 -31.04 61.71 -23.79
C LYS A 201 -31.55 61.83 -22.35
N ALA A 202 -30.75 61.41 -21.36
CA ALA A 202 -30.97 61.66 -19.93
C ALA A 202 -29.86 62.57 -19.34
N PRO A 203 -30.16 63.41 -18.32
CA PRO A 203 -29.24 64.41 -17.76
C PRO A 203 -28.28 63.83 -16.70
N PRO A 204 -27.27 64.58 -16.20
CA PRO A 204 -26.06 63.98 -15.65
C PRO A 204 -26.06 63.72 -14.13
N ARG A 205 -25.32 62.67 -13.77
CA ARG A 205 -24.51 62.41 -12.54
C ARG A 205 -25.19 62.40 -11.17
N THR A 206 -24.96 61.29 -10.46
CA THR A 206 -24.24 61.29 -9.16
C THR A 206 -23.74 59.87 -8.83
N VAL A 207 -22.51 59.76 -8.33
CA VAL A 207 -21.83 58.48 -8.00
C VAL A 207 -21.98 58.22 -6.49
N PRO A 208 -22.47 57.07 -6.01
CA PRO A 208 -22.39 56.73 -4.60
C PRO A 208 -21.05 56.07 -4.26
N ARG A 209 -20.43 56.54 -3.17
CA ARG A 209 -19.15 56.09 -2.62
C ARG A 209 -19.21 54.64 -2.12
N ARG A 210 -18.15 53.86 -2.38
CA ARG A 210 -17.87 52.56 -1.74
C ARG A 210 -17.68 52.76 -0.23
N ILE A 211 -18.46 52.05 0.57
CA ILE A 211 -18.26 51.95 2.03
C ILE A 211 -17.29 50.79 2.29
N GLN A 212 -16.11 51.09 2.86
CA GLN A 212 -15.22 50.08 3.44
C GLN A 212 -15.60 49.88 4.92
N VAL A 213 -15.99 48.67 5.29
CA VAL A 213 -16.28 48.29 6.68
C VAL A 213 -15.00 47.73 7.31
N LYS A 214 -14.54 48.37 8.39
CA LYS A 214 -13.32 48.01 9.13
C LYS A 214 -13.72 47.32 10.44
N TYR A 215 -13.38 46.04 10.59
CA TYR A 215 -13.64 45.29 11.83
C TYR A 215 -12.50 45.48 12.84
N TRP A 216 -12.84 45.55 14.13
CA TRP A 216 -11.89 45.60 15.25
C TRP A 216 -12.19 44.46 16.25
N PRO A 217 -11.20 43.61 16.60
CA PRO A 217 -11.38 42.59 17.64
C PRO A 217 -11.30 43.24 19.03
N LYS A 218 -12.34 43.07 19.85
CA LYS A 218 -12.30 43.45 21.26
C LYS A 218 -11.89 42.23 22.10
N TYR A 219 -10.64 42.20 22.56
CA TYR A 219 -10.23 41.35 23.68
C TYR A 219 -10.41 42.12 24.99
N ARG A 220 -11.05 41.49 25.99
CA ARG A 220 -10.99 41.90 27.40
C ARG A 220 -10.20 40.82 28.13
N PHE A 221 -9.07 41.22 28.71
CA PHE A 221 -8.41 40.45 29.76
C PHE A 221 -9.03 40.85 31.09
N GLY A 222 -9.41 39.84 31.87
CA GLY A 222 -9.77 39.90 33.28
C GLY A 222 -9.35 38.58 33.89
#